data_AF-A0A2G9RNU4-F1
#
_entry.id   AF-A0A2G9RNU4-F1
#
_cell.length_a   1.000
_cell.length_b   1.000
_cell.length_c   1.000
_cell.angle_alpha   90.00
_cell.angle_beta   90.00
_cell.angle_gamma   90.00
#
_symmetry.space_group_name_H-M   'P 1'
#
loop_
_entity.id
_entity.type
_entity.pdbx_description
1 polymer ?
#
loop_
_entity_poly.entity_id
_entity_poly.type
_entity_poly.pdbx_seq_one_letter_code
_entity_poly.pdbx_strand_id
1 'polypeptide(L)'
;MPFSTACNTPLSNFESHQNYKDVQDPSVIVTFPLLDEPKVSLVAWTTTPWTLPSNLALCVNPELIYIKLRDKSNGNVYILMEARLSALYKAEDEYEVLERYGKSHHSSQCELQNLCI
;
A
#
# COMPACT_ATOMS: atom_id res chain seq x y z
N MET A 1 15.55 11.07 8.86
CA MET A 1 17.01 10.90 9.08
C MET A 1 17.27 9.44 9.41
N PRO A 2 18.32 8.80 8.87
CA PRO A 2 18.67 7.43 9.25
C PRO A 2 19.14 7.41 10.71
N PHE A 3 18.65 6.45 11.49
CA PHE A 3 18.89 6.36 12.94
C PHE A 3 19.41 4.98 13.32
N SER A 4 20.50 4.93 14.11
CA SER A 4 21.05 3.68 14.65
C SER A 4 20.52 3.43 16.05
N THR A 5 19.73 2.36 16.22
CA THR A 5 19.23 1.94 17.54
C THR A 5 20.34 1.42 18.45
N ALA A 6 21.44 0.91 17.89
CA ALA A 6 22.58 0.41 18.67
C ALA A 6 23.39 1.56 19.30
N CYS A 7 23.55 2.68 18.59
CA CYS A 7 24.34 3.82 19.04
C CYS A 7 23.49 5.00 19.56
N ASN A 8 22.16 4.89 19.49
CA ASN A 8 21.19 5.93 19.87
C ASN A 8 21.49 7.32 19.28
N THR A 9 22.02 7.37 18.05
CA THR A 9 22.45 8.59 17.37
C THR A 9 21.97 8.60 15.92
N PRO A 10 21.64 9.78 15.35
CA PRO A 10 21.43 9.90 13.91
C PRO A 10 22.74 9.61 13.17
N LEU A 11 22.62 8.97 12.00
CA LEU A 11 23.73 8.69 11.10
C LEU A 11 23.73 9.70 9.94
N SER A 12 24.90 9.91 9.34
CA SER A 12 25.00 10.69 8.10
C SER A 12 24.49 9.88 6.90
N ASN A 13 24.06 10.56 5.83
CA ASN A 13 23.63 9.88 4.61
C ASN A 13 24.75 9.01 4.00
N PHE A 14 26.02 9.41 4.12
CA PHE A 14 27.15 8.62 3.63
C PHE A 14 27.40 7.35 4.45
N GLU A 15 27.13 7.39 5.76
CA GLU A 15 27.28 6.25 6.65
C GLU A 15 26.19 5.19 6.42
N SER A 16 24.95 5.64 6.20
CA SER A 16 23.81 4.74 5.96
C SER A 16 23.96 3.88 4.69
N HIS A 17 24.66 4.38 3.66
CA HIS A 17 24.80 3.66 2.38
C HIS A 17 25.97 2.67 2.36
N GLN A 18 26.92 2.76 3.30
CA GLN A 18 28.13 1.94 3.27
C GLN A 18 27.91 0.48 3.72
N ASN A 19 26.80 0.17 4.38
CA ASN A 19 26.56 -1.13 5.00
C ASN A 19 25.17 -1.71 4.65
N TYR A 20 24.84 -1.70 3.36
CA TYR A 20 23.65 -2.40 2.89
C TYR A 20 23.84 -3.92 3.00
N LYS A 21 22.85 -4.61 3.57
CA LYS A 21 22.83 -6.05 3.68
C LYS A 21 21.48 -6.57 3.22
N ASP A 22 21.50 -7.62 2.41
CA ASP A 22 20.29 -8.32 2.03
C ASP A 22 19.79 -9.14 3.23
N VAL A 23 18.61 -8.77 3.72
CA VAL A 23 17.90 -9.46 4.78
C VAL A 23 16.54 -9.92 4.28
N GLN A 24 16.01 -10.97 4.90
CA GLN A 24 14.67 -11.46 4.58
C GLN A 24 13.66 -10.73 5.45
N ASP A 25 13.00 -9.72 4.89
CA ASP A 25 11.94 -8.98 5.55
C ASP A 25 10.56 -9.61 5.30
N PRO A 26 9.63 -9.53 6.27
CA PRO A 26 8.28 -10.01 6.08
C PRO A 26 7.52 -9.11 5.10
N SER A 27 7.00 -9.69 4.02
CA SER A 27 6.09 -9.00 3.10
C SER A 27 4.64 -9.22 3.53
N VAL A 28 3.99 -8.18 4.06
CA VAL A 28 2.62 -8.25 4.57
C VAL A 28 1.67 -7.44 3.69
N ILE A 29 0.50 -8.01 3.43
CA ILE A 29 -0.61 -7.35 2.73
C ILE A 29 -1.70 -7.09 3.78
N VAL A 30 -2.15 -5.84 3.88
CA VAL A 30 -3.16 -5.39 4.86
C VAL A 30 -4.35 -4.77 4.13
N THR A 31 -5.55 -5.06 4.62
CA THR A 31 -6.80 -4.52 4.10
C THR A 31 -7.36 -3.45 5.02
N PHE A 32 -7.73 -2.30 4.47
CA PHE A 32 -8.34 -1.17 5.16
C PHE A 32 -9.79 -0.99 4.68
N PRO A 33 -10.81 -1.34 5.48
CA PRO A 33 -12.19 -1.14 5.09
C PRO A 33 -12.53 0.35 4.96
N LEU A 34 -13.35 0.70 3.97
CA LEU A 34 -13.90 2.06 3.84
C LEU A 34 -14.93 2.32 4.95
N LEU A 35 -14.97 3.58 5.41
CA LEU A 35 -15.94 4.03 6.41
C LEU A 35 -17.38 4.02 5.85
N ASP A 36 -17.55 4.43 4.59
CA ASP A 36 -18.87 4.52 3.95
C ASP A 36 -19.40 3.15 3.50
N GLU A 37 -18.49 2.27 3.05
CA GLU A 37 -18.81 0.94 2.54
C GLU A 37 -17.89 -0.12 3.18
N PRO A 38 -18.29 -0.76 4.29
CA PRO A 38 -17.42 -1.72 4.99
C PRO A 38 -17.15 -3.00 4.19
N LYS A 39 -17.92 -3.25 3.13
CA LYS A 39 -17.70 -4.36 2.18
C LYS A 39 -16.58 -4.08 1.19
N VAL A 40 -16.15 -2.82 1.07
CA VAL A 40 -15.08 -2.37 0.18
C VAL A 40 -13.85 -2.07 1.03
N SER A 41 -12.73 -2.70 0.70
CA SER A 41 -11.47 -2.52 1.40
C SER A 41 -10.34 -2.11 0.46
N LEU A 42 -9.53 -1.15 0.87
CA LEU A 42 -8.27 -0.78 0.22
C LEU A 42 -7.19 -1.77 0.60
N VAL A 43 -6.36 -2.18 -0.36
CA VAL A 43 -5.25 -3.11 -0.10
C VAL A 43 -3.93 -2.34 -0.09
N ALA A 44 -3.15 -2.50 0.97
CA ALA A 44 -1.81 -1.94 1.09
C ALA A 44 -0.77 -3.05 1.31
N TRP A 45 0.42 -2.83 0.77
CA TRP A 45 1.58 -3.71 0.97
C TRP A 45 2.65 -3.00 1.78
N THR A 46 3.24 -3.69 2.74
CA THR A 46 4.35 -3.19 3.55
C THR A 46 5.35 -4.30 3.87
N THR A 47 6.64 -3.94 3.89
CA THR A 47 7.72 -4.81 4.39
C THR A 47 8.05 -4.56 5.86
N THR A 48 7.50 -3.48 6.43
CA THR A 48 7.76 -3.07 7.81
C THR A 48 6.46 -3.10 8.62
N PRO A 49 6.02 -4.27 9.11
CA PRO A 49 4.72 -4.39 9.80
C PRO A 49 4.65 -3.56 11.09
N TRP A 50 5.79 -3.22 11.70
CA TRP A 50 5.86 -2.41 12.91
C TRP A 50 5.44 -0.95 12.69
N THR A 51 5.35 -0.45 11.45
CA THR A 51 4.81 0.89 11.17
C THR A 51 3.28 0.93 11.13
N LEU A 52 2.63 -0.24 11.04
CA LEU A 52 1.18 -0.34 10.89
C LEU A 52 0.37 0.33 12.03
N PRO A 53 0.75 0.23 13.32
CA PRO A 53 0.02 0.88 14.40
C PRO A 53 0.06 2.40 14.35
N SER A 54 1.10 2.97 13.72
CA SER A 54 1.27 4.41 13.56
C SER A 54 0.82 4.90 12.18
N ASN A 55 0.08 4.10 11.43
CA ASN A 55 -0.43 4.50 10.13
C ASN A 55 -1.48 5.62 10.27
N LEU A 56 -1.26 6.75 9.60
CA LEU A 56 -2.16 7.90 9.62
C LEU A 56 -2.99 8.04 8.33
N ALA A 57 -2.47 7.53 7.21
CA ALA A 57 -3.04 7.80 5.89
C ALA A 57 -2.60 6.75 4.86
N LEU A 58 -3.40 6.60 3.81
CA LEU A 58 -3.05 5.78 2.65
C LEU A 58 -2.75 6.67 1.45
N CYS A 59 -1.54 6.53 0.90
CA CYS A 59 -1.16 7.25 -0.31
C CYS A 59 -1.65 6.52 -1.55
N VAL A 60 -2.39 7.22 -2.41
CA VAL A 60 -2.78 6.77 -3.74
C VAL A 60 -2.19 7.71 -4.78
N ASN A 61 -1.76 7.17 -5.91
CA ASN A 61 -1.21 7.97 -7.00
C ASN A 61 -2.32 8.24 -8.02
N PRO A 62 -2.77 9.50 -8.21
CA PRO A 62 -3.89 9.83 -9.08
C PRO A 62 -3.63 9.54 -10.58
N GLU A 63 -2.38 9.35 -10.98
CA GLU A 63 -2.03 9.02 -12.36
C GLU A 63 -2.10 7.51 -12.66
N LEU A 64 -2.24 6.66 -11.64
CA LEU A 64 -2.23 5.22 -11.82
C LEU A 64 -3.66 4.66 -11.91
N ILE A 65 -3.81 3.53 -12.60
CA ILE A 65 -5.10 2.89 -12.80
C ILE A 65 -5.37 1.97 -11.61
N TYR A 66 -6.52 2.19 -10.98
CA TYR A 66 -7.02 1.36 -9.88
C TYR A 66 -8.22 0.56 -10.34
N ILE A 67 -8.36 -0.64 -9.79
CA ILE A 67 -9.49 -1.51 -10.09
C ILE A 67 -10.21 -1.89 -8.79
N LYS A 68 -11.54 -1.91 -8.87
CA LYS A 68 -12.42 -2.47 -7.85
C LYS A 68 -12.73 -3.90 -8.28
N LEU A 69 -12.29 -4.87 -7.48
CA LEU A 69 -12.50 -6.28 -7.74
C LEU A 69 -13.27 -6.93 -6.62
N ARG A 70 -14.07 -7.95 -6.94
CA ARG A 70 -14.73 -8.81 -5.99
C ARG A 70 -14.00 -10.14 -5.97
N ASP A 71 -13.59 -10.55 -4.79
CA ASP A 71 -13.04 -11.88 -4.55
C ASP A 71 -14.19 -12.91 -4.58
N LYS A 72 -14.06 -13.96 -5.41
CA LYS A 72 -15.09 -15.00 -5.51
C LYS A 72 -15.11 -15.92 -4.29
N SER A 73 -14.00 -16.07 -3.57
CA SER A 73 -13.93 -16.93 -2.38
C SER A 73 -14.70 -16.31 -1.21
N ASN A 74 -14.42 -15.03 -0.94
CA ASN A 74 -14.89 -14.37 0.27
C ASN A 74 -16.06 -13.42 0.03
N GLY A 75 -16.37 -13.09 -1.23
CA GLY A 75 -17.41 -12.12 -1.61
C GLY A 75 -17.08 -10.66 -1.26
N ASN A 76 -15.90 -10.42 -0.65
CA ASN A 76 -15.42 -9.09 -0.30
C ASN A 76 -14.95 -8.33 -1.54
N VAL A 77 -15.07 -7.01 -1.48
CA VAL A 77 -14.65 -6.13 -2.56
C VAL A 77 -13.35 -5.44 -2.16
N TYR A 78 -12.36 -5.49 -3.03
CA TYR A 78 -11.05 -4.88 -2.83
C TYR A 78 -10.77 -3.81 -3.87
N ILE A 79 -10.07 -2.76 -3.46
CA ILE A 79 -9.54 -1.74 -4.35
C ILE A 79 -8.01 -1.84 -4.33
N LEU A 80 -7.43 -2.07 -5.50
CA LEU A 80 -5.97 -2.14 -5.68
C LEU A 80 -5.54 -1.69 -7.08
N MET A 81 -4.25 -1.45 -7.25
CA MET A 81 -3.67 -1.00 -8.51
C MET A 81 -3.56 -2.14 -9.52
N GLU A 82 -3.95 -1.90 -10.78
CA GLU A 82 -3.95 -2.92 -11.84
C GLU A 82 -2.58 -3.61 -11.98
N ALA A 83 -1.49 -2.84 -11.93
CA ALA A 83 -0.13 -3.36 -12.03
C ALA A 83 0.27 -4.31 -10.88
N ARG A 84 -0.47 -4.31 -9.76
CA ARG A 84 -0.20 -5.15 -8.58
C ARG A 84 -1.20 -6.29 -8.39
N LEU A 85 -2.09 -6.51 -9.36
CA LEU A 85 -2.95 -7.70 -9.40
C LEU A 85 -2.16 -9.01 -9.27
N SER A 86 -1.05 -9.10 -10.02
CA SER A 86 -0.20 -10.31 -10.07
C SER A 86 0.46 -10.65 -8.73
N ALA A 87 0.55 -9.70 -7.80
CA ALA A 87 1.08 -9.93 -6.47
C ALA A 87 0.05 -10.59 -5.53
N LEU A 88 -1.24 -10.39 -5.78
CA LEU A 88 -2.32 -10.88 -4.93
C LEU A 88 -2.98 -12.14 -5.50
N TYR A 89 -3.26 -12.18 -6.81
CA TYR A 89 -3.92 -13.28 -7.48
C TYR A 89 -2.98 -13.96 -8.46
N LYS A 90 -2.87 -15.29 -8.37
CA LYS A 90 -2.07 -16.11 -9.30
C LYS A 90 -2.92 -16.65 -10.44
N ALA A 91 -4.22 -16.84 -10.22
CA ALA A 91 -5.16 -17.29 -11.24
C ALA A 91 -6.23 -16.22 -11.52
N GLU A 92 -6.59 -16.07 -12.79
CA GLU A 92 -7.59 -15.10 -13.24
C GLU A 92 -9.03 -15.47 -12.83
N ASP A 93 -9.27 -16.72 -12.41
CA ASP A 93 -10.61 -17.15 -12.00
C ASP A 93 -10.97 -16.73 -10.56
N GLU A 94 -10.01 -16.27 -9.77
CA GLU A 94 -10.20 -15.98 -8.34
C GLU A 94 -10.94 -14.66 -8.08
N TYR A 95 -10.99 -13.76 -9.07
CA TYR A 95 -11.55 -12.42 -8.91
C TYR A 95 -12.45 -12.00 -10.07
N GLU A 96 -13.40 -11.12 -9.78
CA GLU A 96 -14.28 -10.47 -10.75
C GLU A 96 -14.02 -8.96 -10.70
N VAL A 97 -13.63 -8.37 -11.84
CA VAL A 97 -13.41 -6.92 -11.92
C VAL A 97 -14.75 -6.21 -12.10
N LEU A 98 -15.11 -5.36 -11.14
CA LEU A 98 -16.35 -4.59 -11.14
C LEU A 98 -16.19 -3.26 -11.86
N GLU A 99 -15.18 -2.47 -11.45
CA GLU A 99 -14.94 -1.12 -11.97
C GLU A 99 -13.46 -0.85 -12.16
N ARG A 100 -13.12 -0.01 -13.14
CA ARG A 100 -11.77 0.52 -13.34
C ARG A 100 -11.80 2.04 -13.21
N TYR A 101 -11.04 2.57 -12.26
CA TYR A 101 -10.81 3.99 -12.09
C TYR A 101 -9.59 4.38 -12.93
N GLY A 102 -9.84 4.99 -14.09
CA GLY A 102 -8.81 5.53 -14.99
C GLY A 102 -8.45 6.99 -14.68
N LYS A 103 -7.42 7.50 -15.36
CA LYS A 103 -6.95 8.89 -15.24
C LYS A 103 -8.06 9.91 -15.51
N SER A 104 -8.70 10.43 -14.46
CA SER A 104 -9.51 11.64 -14.53
C SER A 104 -8.62 12.85 -14.23
N HIS A 105 -8.31 13.63 -15.28
CA HIS A 105 -7.87 15.02 -15.13
C HIS A 105 -9.03 15.87 -14.60
N HIS A 106 -9.45 15.69 -13.34
CA HIS A 106 -10.14 16.75 -12.61
C HIS A 106 -10.20 16.49 -11.11
N SER A 107 -9.72 17.49 -10.38
CA SER A 107 -9.74 17.69 -8.94
C SER A 107 -11.03 17.23 -8.24
N SER A 108 -10.89 16.43 -7.18
CA SER A 108 -11.72 16.48 -5.97
C SER A 108 -11.03 15.72 -4.84
N GLN A 109 -10.46 16.47 -3.90
CA GLN A 109 -10.19 16.11 -2.50
C GLN A 109 -9.58 14.71 -2.23
N CYS A 110 -8.26 14.59 -2.37
CA CYS A 110 -7.47 13.78 -1.45
C CYS A 110 -6.27 14.62 -1.03
N GLU A 111 -6.56 15.60 -0.18
CA GLU A 111 -5.56 16.42 0.50
C GLU A 111 -4.93 15.57 1.61
N LEU A 112 -4.16 14.55 1.22
CA LEU A 112 -3.25 13.85 2.13
C LEU A 112 -1.90 14.53 1.99
N GLN A 113 -1.83 15.71 2.61
CA GLN A 113 -0.61 16.46 2.84
C GLN A 113 0.45 15.53 3.43
N ASN A 114 1.61 15.54 2.79
CA ASN A 114 2.92 15.32 3.38
C ASN A 114 2.94 14.59 4.73
N LEU A 115 3.18 13.29 4.72
CA LEU A 115 4.00 12.67 5.75
C LEU A 115 4.68 11.41 5.22
N CYS A 116 5.78 11.63 4.50
CA CYS A 116 6.83 10.63 4.35
C CYS A 116 7.58 10.63 5.70
N ILE A 117 7.42 9.58 6.50
CA ILE A 117 8.46 9.20 7.46
C ILE A 117 9.31 8.14 6.78
#